data_AF-A0A9E3CIF3-F1
#
_entry.id   AF-A0A9E3CIF3-F1
#
_cell.length_a   1.000
_cell.length_b   1.000
_cell.length_c   1.000
_cell.angle_alpha   90.00
_cell.angle_beta   90.00
_cell.angle_gamma   90.00
#
_symmetry.space_group_name_H-M   'P 1'
#
loop_
_entity.id
_entity.type
_entity.pdbx_description
1 polymer ?
#
loop_
_entity_poly.entity_id
_entity_poly.type
_entity_poly.pdbx_seq_one_letter_code
_entity_poly.pdbx_strand_id
1 'polypeptide(L)'
;VFLRDQRQISNGVIVGQPGFQAMLDANKQAYVEDFVQRPEFVAQFPQGMAAAAYIDKLFANAGVTPTNAERNAASAAYGPGDASGRAAAFKSIVDSDSVFVAQYNPSFVLMQYYGYLRRNPDDAPDFNFSGYDFWLNKMNSFSVAGENVRDEKVALQRVRRAEMVRAFIQSIEYRQRFQGAPGGNQAGSVEQAGSGIKWKDELARAALPFFLEPLRGSFRAPN
;
A
#
# COMPACT_ATOMS: atom_id res chain seq x y z
N VAL A 1 -10.87 2.26 -7.77
CA VAL A 1 -10.81 3.15 -6.57
C VAL A 1 -9.46 3.87 -6.48
N PHE A 2 -8.33 3.20 -6.73
CA PHE A 2 -6.99 3.81 -6.73
C PHE A 2 -6.81 5.12 -7.54
N LEU A 3 -7.27 5.20 -8.79
CA LEU A 3 -7.10 6.44 -9.58
C LEU A 3 -7.85 7.64 -8.98
N ARG A 4 -8.91 7.39 -8.20
CA ARG A 4 -9.62 8.44 -7.45
C ARG A 4 -8.78 8.87 -6.25
N ASP A 5 -8.29 7.93 -5.46
CA ASP A 5 -7.47 8.20 -4.28
C ASP A 5 -6.14 8.88 -4.65
N GLN A 6 -5.48 8.41 -5.72
CA GLN A 6 -4.26 9.02 -6.25
C GLN A 6 -4.51 10.47 -6.68
N ARG A 7 -5.62 10.74 -7.38
CA ARG A 7 -5.98 12.11 -7.78
C ARG A 7 -6.21 13.01 -6.58
N GLN A 8 -6.91 12.53 -5.54
CA GLN A 8 -7.13 13.28 -4.32
C GLN A 8 -5.81 13.66 -3.64
N ILE A 9 -4.85 12.74 -3.62
CA ILE A 9 -3.59 12.92 -2.90
C ILE A 9 -2.59 13.78 -3.69
N SER A 10 -2.55 13.62 -5.02
CA SER A 10 -1.66 14.43 -5.88
C SER A 10 -2.26 15.78 -6.28
N ASN A 11 -3.49 16.09 -5.86
CA ASN A 11 -4.18 17.30 -6.30
C ASN A 11 -3.38 18.56 -5.97
N GLY A 12 -3.02 19.34 -7.00
CA GLY A 12 -2.23 20.57 -6.82
C GLY A 12 -0.77 20.36 -6.36
N VAL A 13 -0.30 19.12 -6.21
CA VAL A 13 1.07 18.83 -5.78
C VAL A 13 1.98 18.77 -7.02
N ILE A 14 2.89 19.75 -7.13
CA ILE A 14 3.98 19.75 -8.10
C ILE A 14 5.29 19.58 -7.32
N VAL A 15 5.89 18.39 -7.41
CA VAL A 15 7.13 18.07 -6.69
C VAL A 15 8.25 19.01 -7.13
N GLY A 16 9.00 19.53 -6.16
CA GLY A 16 10.09 20.46 -6.39
C GLY A 16 9.70 21.94 -6.38
N GLN A 17 8.40 22.27 -6.26
CA GLN A 17 7.94 23.65 -6.08
C GLN A 17 7.90 24.05 -4.60
N PRO A 18 8.19 25.30 -4.22
CA PRO A 18 8.04 25.74 -2.83
C PRO A 18 6.66 25.38 -2.26
N GLY A 19 6.63 24.77 -1.07
CA GLY A 19 5.39 24.38 -0.38
C GLY A 19 4.76 23.05 -0.82
N PHE A 20 5.37 22.30 -1.75
CA PHE A 20 4.79 21.05 -2.23
C PHE A 20 4.60 19.99 -1.14
N GLN A 21 5.52 19.90 -0.16
CA GLN A 21 5.39 18.95 0.96
C GLN A 21 4.18 19.27 1.83
N ALA A 22 4.00 20.54 2.20
CA ALA A 22 2.85 20.96 3.01
C ALA A 22 1.53 20.68 2.30
N MET A 23 1.46 20.91 0.99
CA MET A 23 0.29 20.57 0.17
C MET A 23 0.04 19.06 0.14
N LEU A 24 1.09 18.26 -0.05
CA LEU A 24 1.00 16.81 -0.06
C LEU A 24 0.52 16.27 1.29
N ASP A 25 1.06 16.79 2.39
CA ASP A 25 0.67 16.38 3.75
C ASP A 25 -0.78 16.76 4.06
N ALA A 26 -1.23 17.95 3.63
CA ALA A 26 -2.63 18.35 3.73
C ALA A 26 -3.55 17.41 2.94
N ASN A 27 -3.16 17.03 1.72
CA ASN A 27 -3.93 16.09 0.90
C ASN A 27 -3.99 14.68 1.52
N LYS A 28 -2.87 14.20 2.07
CA LYS A 28 -2.82 12.91 2.81
C LYS A 28 -3.74 12.94 4.03
N GLN A 29 -3.74 14.05 4.78
CA GLN A 29 -4.62 14.22 5.94
C GLN A 29 -6.09 14.15 5.53
N ALA A 30 -6.49 14.92 4.51
CA ALA A 30 -7.86 14.90 4.00
C ALA A 30 -8.28 13.53 3.45
N TYR A 31 -7.35 12.80 2.82
CA TYR A 31 -7.59 11.43 2.38
C TYR A 31 -7.85 10.49 3.57
N VAL A 32 -7.05 10.55 4.62
CA VAL A 32 -7.23 9.71 5.81
C VAL A 32 -8.55 10.02 6.52
N GLU A 33 -8.91 11.30 6.63
CA GLU A 33 -10.19 11.72 7.22
C GLU A 33 -11.40 11.18 6.46
N ASP A 34 -11.36 11.17 5.12
CA ASP A 34 -12.37 10.50 4.29
C ASP A 34 -12.34 8.98 4.50
N PHE A 35 -11.14 8.38 4.44
CA PHE A 35 -10.95 6.93 4.51
C PHE A 35 -11.52 6.32 5.78
N VAL A 36 -11.26 6.91 6.95
CA VAL A 36 -11.75 6.38 8.24
C VAL A 36 -13.26 6.53 8.42
N GLN A 37 -13.93 7.30 7.56
CA GLN A 37 -15.38 7.47 7.56
C GLN A 37 -16.08 6.54 6.57
N ARG A 38 -15.34 5.85 5.69
CA ARG A 38 -15.94 4.98 4.68
C ARG A 38 -16.73 3.83 5.34
N PRO A 39 -17.88 3.42 4.77
CA PRO A 39 -18.74 2.39 5.37
C PRO A 39 -18.00 1.09 5.68
N GLU A 40 -17.10 0.66 4.81
CA GLU A 40 -16.27 -0.53 4.99
C GLU A 40 -15.33 -0.39 6.20
N PHE A 41 -14.76 0.80 6.42
CA PHE A 41 -13.92 1.08 7.57
C PHE A 41 -14.72 1.13 8.86
N VAL A 42 -15.84 1.85 8.86
CA VAL A 42 -16.71 1.96 10.04
C VAL A 42 -17.32 0.60 10.43
N ALA A 43 -17.62 -0.28 9.46
CA ALA A 43 -18.09 -1.64 9.73
C ALA A 43 -17.08 -2.46 10.54
N GLN A 44 -15.79 -2.19 10.39
CA GLN A 44 -14.71 -2.93 11.04
C GLN A 44 -14.14 -2.20 12.26
N PHE A 45 -14.27 -0.88 12.27
CA PHE A 45 -13.87 0.00 13.34
C PHE A 45 -15.05 0.91 13.71
N PRO A 46 -16.05 0.38 14.45
CA PRO A 46 -17.24 1.14 14.80
C PRO A 46 -16.91 2.39 15.62
N GLN A 47 -17.75 3.42 15.48
CA GLN A 47 -17.70 4.58 16.37
C GLN A 47 -17.92 4.12 17.83
N GLY A 48 -17.16 4.67 18.77
CA GLY A 48 -17.20 4.27 20.18
C GLY A 48 -16.36 3.04 20.53
N MET A 49 -15.64 2.44 19.58
CA MET A 49 -14.61 1.44 19.89
C MET A 49 -13.55 2.03 20.83
N ALA A 50 -13.15 1.28 21.85
CA ALA A 50 -12.11 1.71 22.77
C ALA A 50 -10.78 1.96 22.05
N ALA A 51 -10.07 3.03 22.40
CA ALA A 51 -8.85 3.48 21.72
C ALA A 51 -7.80 2.37 21.56
N ALA A 52 -7.52 1.64 22.64
CA ALA A 52 -6.55 0.54 22.62
C ALA A 52 -6.98 -0.58 21.66
N ALA A 53 -8.26 -0.96 21.64
CA ALA A 53 -8.78 -1.98 20.74
C ALA A 53 -8.74 -1.51 19.26
N TYR A 54 -9.02 -0.24 19.00
CA TYR A 54 -8.89 0.36 17.67
C TYR A 54 -7.45 0.29 17.17
N ILE A 55 -6.49 0.73 17.98
CA ILE A 55 -5.06 0.74 17.65
C ILE A 55 -4.53 -0.69 17.45
N ASP A 56 -4.84 -1.60 18.36
CA ASP A 56 -4.41 -2.99 18.28
C ASP A 56 -4.97 -3.70 17.05
N LYS A 57 -6.25 -3.47 16.75
CA LYS A 57 -6.88 -4.05 15.57
C LYS A 57 -6.27 -3.51 14.28
N LEU A 58 -5.89 -2.23 14.23
CA LEU A 58 -5.20 -1.66 13.08
C LEU A 58 -3.82 -2.27 12.84
N PHE A 59 -2.99 -2.39 13.88
CA PHE A 59 -1.69 -3.06 13.77
C PHE A 59 -1.82 -4.55 13.42
N ALA A 60 -2.80 -5.24 14.01
CA ALA A 60 -3.10 -6.63 13.68
C ALA A 60 -3.54 -6.80 12.22
N ASN A 61 -4.38 -5.90 11.71
CA ASN A 61 -4.78 -5.90 10.30
C ASN A 61 -3.59 -5.61 9.37
N ALA A 62 -2.64 -4.78 9.81
CA ALA A 62 -1.38 -4.56 9.09
C ALA A 62 -0.43 -5.77 9.17
N GLY A 63 -0.73 -6.77 10.02
CA GLY A 63 0.06 -7.98 10.19
C GLY A 63 1.36 -7.75 10.95
N VAL A 64 1.41 -6.73 11.81
CA VAL A 64 2.63 -6.34 12.52
C VAL A 64 2.41 -6.30 14.03
N THR A 65 3.49 -6.57 14.77
CA THR A 65 3.56 -6.28 16.20
C THR A 65 4.21 -4.90 16.35
N PRO A 66 3.52 -3.88 16.87
CA PRO A 66 4.10 -2.55 17.03
C PRO A 66 5.10 -2.53 18.17
N THR A 67 6.05 -1.60 18.09
CA THR A 67 6.86 -1.21 19.24
C THR A 67 6.02 -0.43 20.26
N ASN A 68 6.49 -0.36 21.51
CA ASN A 68 5.85 0.46 22.54
C ASN A 68 5.78 1.94 22.13
N ALA A 69 6.81 2.45 21.44
CA ALA A 69 6.85 3.83 20.96
C ALA A 69 5.78 4.11 19.92
N GLU A 70 5.63 3.23 18.92
CA GLU A 70 4.60 3.38 17.87
C GLU A 70 3.19 3.30 18.46
N ARG A 71 2.96 2.36 19.39
CA ARG A 71 1.67 2.23 20.09
C ARG A 71 1.34 3.46 20.93
N ASN A 72 2.32 4.01 21.64
CA ASN A 72 2.14 5.23 22.43
C ASN A 72 1.88 6.44 21.55
N ALA A 73 2.59 6.57 20.42
CA ALA A 73 2.37 7.63 19.45
C ALA A 73 0.95 7.60 18.86
N ALA A 74 0.48 6.41 18.45
CA ALA A 74 -0.89 6.23 17.97
C ALA A 74 -1.93 6.55 19.05
N SER A 75 -1.66 6.19 20.31
CA SER A 75 -2.56 6.47 21.44
C SER A 75 -2.62 7.96 21.74
N ALA A 76 -1.47 8.65 21.71
CA ALA A 76 -1.41 10.10 21.88
C ALA A 76 -2.13 10.83 20.73
N ALA A 77 -1.95 10.38 19.49
CA ALA A 77 -2.65 10.91 18.33
C ALA A 77 -4.17 10.67 18.37
N TYR A 78 -4.61 9.55 18.96
CA TYR A 78 -6.03 9.24 19.13
C TYR A 78 -6.76 10.27 20.00
N GLY A 79 -6.07 10.81 21.01
CA GLY A 79 -6.59 11.87 21.87
C GLY A 79 -7.98 11.54 22.45
N PRO A 80 -8.99 12.41 22.29
CA PRO A 80 -10.33 12.19 22.85
C PRO A 80 -11.15 11.13 22.11
N GLY A 81 -10.69 10.63 20.95
CA GLY A 81 -11.38 9.61 20.16
C GLY A 81 -12.51 10.09 19.28
N ASP A 82 -12.54 11.39 18.99
CA ASP A 82 -13.40 11.95 17.94
C ASP A 82 -12.91 11.53 16.54
N ALA A 83 -13.65 11.93 15.50
CA ALA A 83 -13.31 11.57 14.11
C ALA A 83 -11.88 12.01 13.74
N SER A 84 -11.45 13.18 14.20
CA SER A 84 -10.10 13.71 13.96
C SER A 84 -9.03 12.86 14.66
N GLY A 85 -9.24 12.49 15.93
CA GLY A 85 -8.33 11.62 16.68
C GLY A 85 -8.21 10.23 16.06
N ARG A 86 -9.33 9.65 15.59
CA ARG A 86 -9.32 8.36 14.88
C ARG A 86 -8.52 8.41 13.58
N ALA A 87 -8.67 9.48 12.81
CA ALA A 87 -7.89 9.74 11.61
C ALA A 87 -6.39 9.93 11.94
N ALA A 88 -6.08 10.73 12.96
CA ALA A 88 -4.70 10.99 13.40
C ALA A 88 -4.00 9.72 13.90
N ALA A 89 -4.69 8.88 14.69
CA ALA A 89 -4.17 7.59 15.12
C ALA A 89 -3.94 6.65 13.94
N PHE A 90 -4.89 6.57 13.00
CA PHE A 90 -4.71 5.77 11.78
C PHE A 90 -3.48 6.25 10.98
N LYS A 91 -3.35 7.56 10.76
CA LYS A 91 -2.19 8.17 10.11
C LYS A 91 -0.89 7.80 10.83
N SER A 92 -0.84 7.95 12.16
CA SER A 92 0.33 7.58 12.97
C SER A 92 0.70 6.10 12.84
N ILE A 93 -0.27 5.22 12.63
CA ILE A 93 -0.04 3.77 12.46
C ILE A 93 0.48 3.48 11.05
N VAL A 94 -0.11 4.03 9.99
CA VAL A 94 0.38 3.80 8.62
C VAL A 94 1.76 4.42 8.39
N ASP A 95 2.07 5.51 9.11
CA ASP A 95 3.39 6.15 9.11
C ASP A 95 4.41 5.45 10.01
N SER A 96 4.03 4.41 10.76
CA SER A 96 4.94 3.69 11.65
C SER A 96 5.96 2.85 10.85
N ASP A 97 7.14 2.62 11.42
CA ASP A 97 8.19 1.81 10.78
C ASP A 97 7.74 0.37 10.57
N SER A 98 7.13 -0.22 11.59
CA SER A 98 6.62 -1.59 11.53
C SER A 98 5.64 -1.76 10.37
N VAL A 99 4.67 -0.85 10.24
CA VAL A 99 3.67 -0.90 9.16
C VAL A 99 4.31 -0.57 7.81
N PHE A 100 5.19 0.43 7.73
CA PHE A 100 5.90 0.77 6.50
C PHE A 100 6.62 -0.44 5.92
N VAL A 101 7.43 -1.10 6.76
CA VAL A 101 8.23 -2.25 6.33
C VAL A 101 7.34 -3.39 5.86
N ALA A 102 6.25 -3.67 6.58
CA ALA A 102 5.32 -4.74 6.22
C ALA A 102 4.52 -4.45 4.94
N GLN A 103 4.15 -3.19 4.72
CA GLN A 103 3.29 -2.79 3.60
C GLN A 103 4.06 -2.35 2.36
N TYR A 104 5.39 -2.21 2.42
CA TYR A 104 6.21 -1.83 1.26
C TYR A 104 6.03 -2.79 0.08
N ASN A 105 6.22 -4.10 0.27
CA ASN A 105 6.10 -5.07 -0.83
C ASN A 105 4.65 -5.11 -1.41
N PRO A 106 3.58 -5.24 -0.59
CA PRO A 106 2.19 -5.14 -1.05
C PRO A 106 1.92 -3.87 -1.88
N SER A 107 2.29 -2.71 -1.34
CA SER A 107 2.07 -1.40 -1.97
C SER A 107 2.86 -1.27 -3.26
N PHE A 108 4.10 -1.76 -3.28
CA PHE A 108 4.92 -1.74 -4.48
C PHE A 108 4.29 -2.57 -5.62
N VAL A 109 3.77 -3.76 -5.32
CA VAL A 109 3.08 -4.59 -6.33
C VAL A 109 1.80 -3.92 -6.82
N LEU A 110 0.99 -3.36 -5.91
CA LEU A 110 -0.20 -2.58 -6.30
C LEU A 110 0.15 -1.43 -7.25
N MET A 111 1.24 -0.70 -6.98
CA MET A 111 1.72 0.36 -7.87
C MET A 111 2.02 -0.18 -9.29
N GLN A 112 2.55 -1.39 -9.43
CA GLN A 112 2.78 -1.99 -10.75
C GLN A 112 1.47 -2.27 -11.49
N TYR A 113 0.46 -2.82 -10.79
CA TYR A 113 -0.87 -3.04 -11.35
C TYR A 113 -1.49 -1.74 -11.86
N TYR A 114 -1.41 -0.68 -11.06
CA TYR A 114 -2.01 0.59 -11.45
C TYR A 114 -1.22 1.35 -12.51
N GLY A 115 0.11 1.30 -12.44
CA GLY A 115 1.00 1.98 -13.37
C GLY A 115 1.00 1.34 -14.75
N TYR A 116 1.17 0.03 -14.81
CA TYR A 116 1.33 -0.72 -16.07
C TYR A 116 0.05 -1.36 -16.58
N LEU A 117 -0.78 -1.95 -15.70
CA LEU A 117 -2.01 -2.65 -16.12
C LEU A 117 -3.27 -1.79 -16.05
N ARG A 118 -3.18 -0.62 -15.39
CA ARG A 118 -4.28 0.35 -15.22
C ARG A 118 -5.54 -0.27 -14.60
N ARG A 119 -5.39 -1.30 -13.75
CA ARG A 119 -6.51 -2.05 -13.14
C ARG A 119 -6.23 -2.41 -11.69
N ASN A 120 -7.28 -2.74 -10.94
CA ASN A 120 -7.16 -3.44 -9.67
C ASN A 120 -6.79 -4.91 -9.94
N PRO A 121 -6.05 -5.58 -9.03
CA PRO A 121 -5.70 -6.98 -9.20
C PRO A 121 -6.88 -7.93 -9.44
N ASP A 122 -8.00 -7.65 -8.79
CA ASP A 122 -9.25 -8.41 -8.81
C ASP A 122 -10.23 -7.98 -9.91
N ASP A 123 -9.90 -6.95 -10.70
CA ASP A 123 -10.73 -6.58 -11.85
C ASP A 123 -10.77 -7.73 -12.87
N ALA A 124 -11.84 -7.78 -13.68
CA ALA A 124 -11.98 -8.72 -14.78
C ALA A 124 -10.71 -8.74 -15.68
N PRO A 125 -10.32 -9.92 -16.22
CA PRO A 125 -11.08 -11.17 -16.30
C PRO A 125 -10.88 -12.14 -15.12
N ASP A 126 -9.94 -11.86 -14.21
CA ASP A 126 -9.48 -12.85 -13.24
C ASP A 126 -10.45 -12.99 -12.05
N PHE A 127 -11.10 -11.90 -11.64
CA PHE A 127 -12.01 -11.84 -10.48
C PHE A 127 -11.38 -12.39 -9.19
N ASN A 128 -10.05 -12.38 -9.11
CA ASN A 128 -9.28 -12.92 -8.00
C ASN A 128 -7.91 -12.24 -7.91
N PHE A 129 -7.15 -12.55 -6.84
CA PHE A 129 -5.85 -11.93 -6.56
C PHE A 129 -4.64 -12.81 -6.93
N SER A 130 -4.82 -13.90 -7.67
CA SER A 130 -3.75 -14.89 -7.92
C SER A 130 -2.49 -14.27 -8.53
N GLY A 131 -2.63 -13.37 -9.50
CA GLY A 131 -1.51 -12.64 -10.09
C GLY A 131 -0.83 -11.72 -9.07
N TYR A 132 -1.60 -11.03 -8.22
CA TYR A 132 -1.04 -10.16 -7.20
C TYR A 132 -0.29 -10.96 -6.13
N ASP A 133 -0.89 -12.05 -5.65
CA ASP A 133 -0.28 -12.96 -4.68
C ASP A 133 1.01 -13.58 -5.27
N PHE A 134 1.04 -13.93 -6.56
CA PHE A 134 2.26 -14.37 -7.25
C PHE A 134 3.39 -13.33 -7.20
N TRP A 135 3.10 -12.08 -7.59
CA TRP A 135 4.08 -10.99 -7.60
C TRP A 135 4.54 -10.60 -6.20
N LEU A 136 3.62 -10.62 -5.23
CA LEU A 136 3.92 -10.37 -3.82
C LEU A 136 4.83 -11.47 -3.25
N ASN A 137 4.53 -12.73 -3.53
CA ASN A 137 5.38 -13.85 -3.11
C ASN A 137 6.78 -13.77 -3.71
N LYS A 138 6.89 -13.36 -4.99
CA LYS A 138 8.18 -13.07 -5.60
C LYS A 138 8.92 -11.94 -4.87
N MET A 139 8.29 -10.81 -4.60
CA MET A 139 8.93 -9.72 -3.83
C MET A 139 9.38 -10.18 -2.43
N ASN A 140 8.56 -10.98 -1.76
CA ASN A 140 8.87 -11.52 -0.44
C ASN A 140 10.07 -12.48 -0.50
N SER A 141 10.21 -13.32 -1.55
CA SER A 141 11.35 -14.24 -1.68
C SER A 141 12.69 -13.54 -1.91
N PHE A 142 12.69 -12.27 -2.32
CA PHE A 142 13.90 -11.44 -2.49
C PHE A 142 14.10 -10.41 -1.37
N SER A 143 13.26 -10.46 -0.34
CA SER A 143 13.41 -9.64 0.87
C SER A 143 14.42 -10.29 1.81
N VAL A 144 15.32 -9.50 2.38
CA VAL A 144 16.31 -9.99 3.35
C VAL A 144 15.87 -9.56 4.76
N ALA A 145 16.01 -10.46 5.73
CA ALA A 145 15.65 -10.18 7.12
C ALA A 145 16.45 -8.99 7.67
N GLY A 146 15.78 -8.07 8.36
CA GLY A 146 16.39 -6.86 8.92
C GLY A 146 16.60 -5.71 7.93
N GLU A 147 16.24 -5.88 6.65
CA GLU A 147 16.27 -4.76 5.71
C GLU A 147 15.26 -3.68 6.07
N ASN A 148 15.74 -2.46 6.26
CA ASN A 148 14.90 -1.30 6.40
C ASN A 148 14.66 -0.64 5.03
N VAL A 149 13.49 -0.90 4.46
CA VAL A 149 13.05 -0.34 3.17
C VAL A 149 12.68 1.15 3.22
N ARG A 150 12.81 1.82 4.38
CA ARG A 150 12.84 3.29 4.42
C ARG A 150 14.14 3.86 3.86
N ASP A 151 15.24 3.11 3.93
CA ASP A 151 16.42 3.44 3.17
C ASP A 151 16.12 3.18 1.69
N GLU A 152 16.09 4.26 0.92
CA GLU A 152 15.80 4.23 -0.51
C GLU A 152 16.73 3.27 -1.27
N LYS A 153 18.01 3.20 -0.88
CA LYS A 153 18.97 2.30 -1.52
C LYS A 153 18.59 0.85 -1.26
N VAL A 154 18.20 0.52 -0.02
CA VAL A 154 17.75 -0.84 0.34
C VAL A 154 16.47 -1.20 -0.42
N ALA A 155 15.51 -0.27 -0.45
CA ALA A 155 14.24 -0.42 -1.18
C ALA A 155 14.47 -0.70 -2.68
N LEU A 156 15.35 0.08 -3.32
CA LEU A 156 15.73 -0.09 -4.72
C LEU A 156 16.47 -1.39 -4.97
N GLN A 157 17.41 -1.77 -4.09
CA GLN A 157 18.14 -3.04 -4.23
C GLN A 157 17.19 -4.24 -4.15
N ARG A 158 16.19 -4.22 -3.26
CA ARG A 158 15.17 -5.29 -3.21
C ARG A 158 14.42 -5.43 -4.53
N VAL A 159 13.92 -4.32 -5.07
CA VAL A 159 13.18 -4.30 -6.35
C VAL A 159 14.05 -4.78 -7.52
N ARG A 160 15.34 -4.39 -7.53
CA ARG A 160 16.31 -4.83 -8.53
C ARG A 160 16.61 -6.32 -8.44
N ARG A 161 16.87 -6.85 -7.24
CA ARG A 161 17.09 -8.29 -7.02
C ARG A 161 15.89 -9.12 -7.47
N ALA A 162 14.69 -8.64 -7.22
CA ALA A 162 13.45 -9.29 -7.65
C ALA A 162 13.17 -9.15 -9.16
N GLU A 163 13.97 -8.36 -9.90
CA GLU A 163 13.74 -7.99 -11.30
C GLU A 163 12.29 -7.56 -11.58
N MET A 164 11.60 -6.94 -10.62
CA MET A 164 10.13 -6.84 -10.67
C MET A 164 9.62 -6.12 -11.90
N VAL A 165 10.25 -5.02 -12.29
CA VAL A 165 9.83 -4.23 -13.45
C VAL A 165 9.98 -5.04 -14.74
N ARG A 166 11.11 -5.74 -14.90
CA ARG A 166 11.36 -6.60 -16.06
C ARG A 166 10.39 -7.78 -16.10
N ALA A 167 10.25 -8.49 -14.98
CA ALA A 167 9.38 -9.65 -14.89
C ALA A 167 7.91 -9.28 -15.14
N PHE A 168 7.48 -8.11 -14.69
CA PHE A 168 6.13 -7.61 -14.91
C PHE A 168 5.86 -7.27 -16.39
N ILE A 169 6.77 -6.57 -17.06
CA ILE A 169 6.65 -6.24 -18.50
C ILE A 169 6.75 -7.50 -19.37
N GLN A 170 7.55 -8.48 -18.97
CA GLN A 170 7.69 -9.76 -19.68
C GLN A 170 6.54 -10.74 -19.38
N SER A 171 5.70 -10.42 -18.39
CA SER A 171 4.61 -11.29 -17.96
C SER A 171 3.63 -11.57 -19.10
N ILE A 172 3.03 -12.76 -19.04
CA ILE A 172 2.04 -13.20 -20.03
C ILE A 172 0.87 -12.22 -20.06
N GLU A 173 0.44 -11.70 -18.91
CA GLU A 173 -0.66 -10.74 -18.82
C GLU A 173 -0.35 -9.43 -19.56
N TYR A 174 0.84 -8.84 -19.33
CA TYR A 174 1.24 -7.60 -20.01
C TYR A 174 1.35 -7.81 -21.53
N ARG A 175 1.96 -8.92 -21.97
CA ARG A 175 2.10 -9.25 -23.39
C ARG A 175 0.75 -9.53 -24.07
N GLN A 176 -0.15 -10.26 -23.41
CA GLN A 176 -1.48 -10.54 -23.95
C GLN A 176 -2.33 -9.28 -24.09
N ARG A 177 -2.21 -8.32 -23.16
CA ARG A 177 -2.97 -7.07 -23.21
C ARG A 177 -2.42 -6.06 -24.22
N PHE A 178 -1.09 -5.98 -24.41
CA PHE A 178 -0.47 -4.86 -25.13
C PHE A 178 0.45 -5.24 -26.30
N GLN A 179 0.70 -6.54 -26.56
CA GLN A 179 1.62 -6.99 -27.62
C GLN A 179 1.04 -8.05 -28.59
N GLY A 180 -0.22 -8.49 -28.43
CA GLY A 180 -0.95 -9.26 -29.46
C GLY A 180 -0.51 -10.73 -29.73
N ALA A 181 -0.77 -11.64 -28.76
CA ALA A 181 -1.03 -13.12 -28.80
C ALA A 181 -0.11 -14.11 -29.59
N PRO A 182 -0.13 -15.47 -29.41
CA PRO A 182 -0.94 -16.36 -28.53
C PRO A 182 -0.10 -17.36 -27.65
N GLY A 183 -0.75 -18.04 -26.69
CA GLY A 183 -0.21 -19.26 -26.05
C GLY A 183 -0.30 -19.28 -24.52
N GLY A 184 -1.15 -20.15 -23.98
CA GLY A 184 -1.36 -20.33 -22.55
C GLY A 184 -0.22 -21.04 -21.82
N ASN A 185 -0.11 -20.76 -20.53
CA ASN A 185 -0.08 -21.77 -19.47
C ASN A 185 -0.26 -21.05 -18.13
N GLN A 186 -1.40 -21.30 -17.50
CA GLN A 186 -1.58 -21.15 -16.06
C GLN A 186 -0.56 -22.08 -15.38
N ALA A 187 0.25 -21.54 -14.47
CA ALA A 187 0.98 -22.36 -13.52
C ALA A 187 1.00 -21.65 -12.17
N GLY A 188 0.15 -22.15 -11.29
CA GLY A 188 -0.03 -21.68 -9.92
C GLY A 188 -1.32 -22.22 -9.33
N SER A 189 -1.49 -23.55 -9.32
CA SER A 189 -2.61 -24.21 -8.64
C SER A 189 -2.48 -24.04 -7.11
N VAL A 190 -3.45 -23.28 -6.58
CA VAL A 190 -4.12 -23.31 -5.27
C VAL A 190 -3.49 -24.12 -4.12
N GLU A 191 -3.15 -23.42 -3.03
CA GLU A 191 -3.61 -23.80 -1.69
C GLU A 191 -3.72 -22.59 -0.75
N GLN A 192 -4.93 -22.42 -0.19
CA GLN A 192 -5.35 -21.50 0.89
C GLN A 192 -5.45 -19.99 0.59
N ALA A 193 -6.44 -19.65 -0.26
CA ALA A 193 -7.10 -18.35 -0.18
C ALA A 193 -8.03 -18.33 1.05
N GLY A 194 -7.56 -17.78 2.17
CA GLY A 194 -8.40 -17.42 3.30
C GLY A 194 -9.42 -16.36 2.86
N SER A 195 -10.70 -16.69 2.98
CA SER A 195 -11.84 -15.83 2.70
C SER A 195 -11.99 -14.75 3.75
N GLY A 196 -12.09 -13.52 3.29
CA GLY A 196 -12.33 -12.32 4.08
C GLY A 196 -11.90 -11.14 3.23
N ILE A 197 -12.69 -10.07 3.23
CA ILE A 197 -12.26 -8.80 2.66
C ILE A 197 -10.85 -8.51 3.19
N LYS A 198 -9.84 -8.55 2.31
CA LYS A 198 -8.43 -8.57 2.70
C LYS A 198 -8.01 -7.16 3.09
N TRP A 199 -8.22 -6.80 4.35
CA TRP A 199 -7.82 -5.50 4.93
C TRP A 199 -6.36 -5.13 4.68
N LYS A 200 -5.49 -6.11 4.47
CA LYS A 200 -4.11 -5.89 4.04
C LYS A 200 -4.02 -5.11 2.73
N ASP A 201 -4.93 -5.34 1.79
CA ASP A 201 -4.95 -4.65 0.51
C ASP A 201 -5.53 -3.23 0.65
N GLU A 202 -6.57 -3.04 1.47
CA GLU A 202 -7.08 -1.70 1.80
C GLU A 202 -6.07 -0.88 2.60
N LEU A 203 -5.31 -1.50 3.50
CA LEU A 203 -4.20 -0.87 4.20
C LEU A 203 -3.04 -0.57 3.26
N ALA A 204 -2.65 -1.49 2.38
CA ALA A 204 -1.64 -1.22 1.36
C ALA A 204 -2.08 -0.05 0.46
N ARG A 205 -3.35 -0.02 0.03
CA ARG A 205 -3.94 1.11 -0.72
C ARG A 205 -3.91 2.42 0.06
N ALA A 206 -4.29 2.39 1.34
CA ALA A 206 -4.27 3.57 2.20
C ALA A 206 -2.83 4.01 2.54
N ALA A 207 -1.87 3.10 2.51
CA ALA A 207 -0.49 3.35 2.87
C ALA A 207 0.39 3.74 1.66
N LEU A 208 0.01 3.37 0.43
CA LEU A 208 0.58 3.86 -0.84
C LEU A 208 0.99 5.35 -0.83
N PRO A 209 0.11 6.30 -0.44
CA PRO A 209 0.46 7.72 -0.42
C PRO A 209 1.58 8.09 0.56
N PHE A 210 1.81 7.29 1.59
CA PHE A 210 2.86 7.48 2.60
C PHE A 210 4.19 6.82 2.20
N PHE A 211 4.18 5.96 1.18
CA PHE A 211 5.37 5.20 0.73
C PHE A 211 5.98 5.73 -0.58
N LEU A 212 5.30 6.65 -1.28
CA LEU A 212 5.70 7.15 -2.60
C LEU A 212 6.63 8.37 -2.58
N GLU A 213 6.99 8.88 -1.40
CA GLU A 213 7.83 10.06 -1.23
C GLU A 213 9.30 9.83 -1.63
N PRO A 214 9.95 8.70 -1.27
CA PRO A 214 11.35 8.45 -1.63
C PRO A 214 11.58 8.11 -3.10
N LEU A 215 10.58 7.54 -3.80
CA LEU A 215 10.79 6.96 -5.15
C LEU A 215 10.69 7.99 -6.29
N ARG A 216 10.22 9.22 -6.05
CA ARG A 216 10.10 10.23 -7.12
C ARG A 216 11.43 10.89 -7.50
N GLY A 217 12.46 10.80 -6.66
CA GLY A 217 13.79 11.35 -6.94
C GLY A 217 14.63 10.50 -7.91
N SER A 218 14.38 9.19 -7.98
CA SER A 218 15.28 8.21 -8.59
C SER A 218 14.69 7.44 -9.79
N PHE A 219 13.38 7.49 -10.01
CA PHE A 219 12.75 6.98 -11.25
C PHE A 219 12.60 8.09 -12.30
N ARG A 220 13.71 8.73 -12.72
CA ARG A 220 13.78 9.25 -14.09
C ARG A 220 13.77 8.02 -15.00
N ALA A 221 12.82 7.96 -15.93
CA ALA A 221 12.85 6.97 -17.00
C ALA A 221 14.25 7.00 -17.65
N PRO A 222 14.84 5.85 -18.01
CA PRO A 222 16.01 5.86 -18.86
C PRO A 222 15.63 6.61 -20.15
N ASN A 223 16.42 7.64 -20.49
CA ASN A 223 16.37 8.30 -21.80
C ASN A 223 16.58 7.28 -22.91
#